data_AF-A0A923YBV1-F1
#
_entry.id   AF-A0A923YBV1-F1
#
_cell.length_a   1.000
_cell.length_b   1.000
_cell.length_c   1.000
_cell.angle_alpha   90.00
_cell.angle_beta   90.00
_cell.angle_gamma   90.00
#
_symmetry.space_group_name_H-M   'P 1'
#
loop_
_entity.id
_entity.type
_entity.pdbx_description
1 polymer ?
#
loop_
_entity_poly.entity_id
_entity_poly.type
_entity_poly.pdbx_seq_one_letter_code
_entity_poly.pdbx_strand_id
1 'polypeptide(L)'
;MVKHIATAAGVILTGLFIVVFFTWRPQSKPLADVAPRVGMSVEDLMALGPRVATSSGTTLGSSRRVVYLLACSGQASKNTLEDQANLAGTLVRRQRLPDREAVTAVLVQGAKGDAQSLKDC
;
A
#
# COMPACT_ATOMS: atom_id res chain seq x y z
N MET A 1 -14.40 43.61 -9.17
CA MET A 1 -14.14 43.18 -7.77
C MET A 1 -14.64 41.78 -7.44
N VAL A 2 -15.84 41.35 -7.87
CA VAL A 2 -16.41 40.01 -7.58
C VAL A 2 -15.55 38.81 -8.06
N LYS A 3 -14.78 38.98 -9.14
CA LYS A 3 -13.94 37.92 -9.73
C LYS A 3 -12.83 37.40 -8.80
N HIS A 4 -12.26 38.27 -7.96
CA HIS A 4 -11.20 37.90 -7.01
C HIS A 4 -11.74 37.19 -5.76
N ILE A 5 -12.99 37.48 -5.39
CA ILE A 5 -13.67 36.87 -4.25
C ILE A 5 -13.98 35.39 -4.56
N ALA A 6 -14.44 35.09 -5.78
CA ALA A 6 -14.70 33.72 -6.22
C ALA A 6 -13.41 32.86 -6.28
N THR A 7 -12.28 33.45 -6.70
CA THR A 7 -10.99 32.74 -6.72
C THR A 7 -10.43 32.54 -5.32
N ALA A 8 -10.52 33.55 -4.44
CA ALA A 8 -10.09 33.42 -3.05
C ALA A 8 -10.92 32.38 -2.29
N ALA A 9 -12.24 32.39 -2.46
CA ALA A 9 -13.14 31.39 -1.87
C ALA A 9 -12.82 29.98 -2.38
N GLY A 10 -12.57 29.83 -3.70
CA GLY A 10 -12.16 28.56 -4.28
C GLY A 10 -10.85 28.02 -3.69
N VAL A 11 -9.84 28.87 -3.53
CA VAL A 11 -8.53 28.46 -2.97
C VAL A 11 -8.67 28.01 -1.51
N ILE A 12 -9.44 28.74 -0.69
CA ILE A 12 -9.68 28.38 0.72
C ILE A 12 -10.41 27.04 0.81
N LEU A 13 -11.42 26.82 -0.02
CA LEU A 13 -12.23 25.61 -0.02
C LEU A 13 -11.42 24.40 -0.50
N THR A 14 -10.55 24.60 -1.49
CA THR A 14 -9.61 23.56 -1.96
C THR A 14 -8.58 23.23 -0.88
N GLY A 15 -8.03 24.24 -0.20
CA GLY A 15 -7.11 24.05 0.92
C GLY A 15 -7.74 23.25 2.07
N LEU A 16 -8.97 23.61 2.46
CA LEU A 16 -9.74 22.87 3.47
C LEU A 16 -10.00 21.41 3.05
N PHE A 17 -10.37 21.18 1.78
CA PHE A 17 -10.62 19.84 1.27
C PHE A 17 -9.37 18.96 1.34
N ILE A 18 -8.20 19.50 0.96
CA ILE A 18 -6.92 18.79 1.06
C ILE A 18 -6.60 18.47 2.52
N VAL A 19 -6.73 19.44 3.43
CA VAL A 19 -6.43 19.24 4.86
C VAL A 19 -7.34 18.17 5.47
N VAL A 20 -8.65 18.24 5.23
CA VAL A 20 -9.62 17.24 5.74
C VAL A 20 -9.35 15.86 5.13
N PHE A 21 -9.10 15.79 3.82
CA PHE A 21 -8.83 14.52 3.14
C PHE A 21 -7.56 13.82 3.65
N PHE A 22 -6.52 14.58 4.01
CA PHE A 22 -5.29 14.03 4.57
C PHE A 22 -5.39 13.71 6.07
N THR A 23 -6.08 14.54 6.86
CA THR A 23 -6.27 14.30 8.31
C THR A 23 -7.24 13.15 8.61
N TRP A 24 -8.21 12.89 7.73
CA TRP A 24 -9.19 11.83 7.92
C TRP A 24 -8.74 10.46 7.42
N ARG A 25 -7.50 10.33 6.90
CA ARG A 25 -6.91 9.00 6.67
C ARG A 25 -6.30 8.49 7.97
N PRO A 26 -6.93 7.55 8.71
CA PRO A 26 -6.28 6.89 9.82
C PRO A 26 -5.06 6.13 9.26
N GLN A 27 -3.88 6.67 9.53
CA GLN A 27 -2.62 6.04 9.17
C GLN A 27 -2.14 5.19 10.36
N SER A 28 -1.48 4.08 10.00
CA SER A 28 -0.43 3.36 10.74
C SER A 28 -0.74 2.37 11.86
N LYS A 29 -1.96 2.23 12.42
CA LYS A 29 -2.19 1.18 13.44
C LYS A 29 -1.83 -0.27 13.00
N PRO A 30 -2.11 -0.72 11.75
CA PRO A 30 -1.75 -2.08 11.36
C PRO A 30 -0.32 -2.22 10.79
N LEU A 31 0.36 -1.12 10.42
CA LEU A 31 1.74 -1.21 9.89
C LEU A 31 2.78 -1.30 11.01
N ALA A 32 2.53 -0.68 12.16
CA ALA A 32 3.42 -0.73 13.32
C ALA A 32 3.60 -2.15 13.86
N ASP A 33 2.54 -2.96 13.85
CA ASP A 33 2.58 -4.37 14.30
C ASP A 33 3.27 -5.31 13.30
N VAL A 34 3.33 -4.90 12.03
CA VAL A 34 3.78 -5.75 10.92
C VAL A 34 5.22 -5.43 10.48
N ALA A 35 5.65 -4.17 10.60
CA ALA A 35 7.02 -3.74 10.30
C ALA A 35 8.13 -4.59 10.98
N PRO A 36 8.03 -4.94 12.28
CA PRO A 36 9.06 -5.78 12.92
C PRO A 36 9.11 -7.21 12.35
N ARG A 37 8.02 -7.73 11.77
CA ARG A 37 8.00 -9.09 11.17
C ARG A 37 8.89 -9.21 9.93
N VAL A 38 9.16 -8.08 9.26
CA VAL A 38 9.98 -8.02 8.04
C VAL A 38 11.38 -7.45 8.31
N GLY A 39 11.65 -7.02 9.55
CA GLY A 39 12.88 -6.32 9.92
C GLY A 39 13.02 -4.94 9.26
N MET A 40 11.90 -4.24 9.02
CA MET A 40 11.88 -2.88 8.46
C MET A 40 11.29 -1.87 9.46
N SER A 41 11.64 -0.59 9.29
CA SER A 41 10.97 0.51 9.98
C SER A 41 9.57 0.74 9.39
N VAL A 42 8.68 1.35 10.16
CA VAL A 42 7.32 1.68 9.69
C VAL A 42 7.39 2.70 8.55
N GLU A 43 8.36 3.62 8.63
CA GLU A 43 8.64 4.64 7.63
C GLU A 43 9.06 4.02 6.30
N ASP A 44 9.97 3.04 6.34
CA ASP A 44 10.41 2.31 5.15
C ASP A 44 9.25 1.52 4.52
N LEU A 45 8.42 0.88 5.34
CA LEU A 45 7.23 0.14 4.88
C LEU A 45 6.20 1.08 4.23
N MET A 46 6.04 2.28 4.78
CA MET A 46 5.16 3.30 4.19
C MET A 46 5.72 3.88 2.89
N ALA A 47 7.04 4.01 2.77
CA ALA A 47 7.71 4.48 1.56
C ALA A 47 7.59 3.49 0.39
N LEU A 48 7.41 2.20 0.68
CA LEU A 48 7.24 1.16 -0.34
C LEU A 48 5.90 1.24 -1.08
N GLY A 49 4.80 1.62 -0.40
CA GLY A 49 3.47 1.70 -1.03
C GLY A 49 3.45 2.56 -2.30
N PRO A 50 3.90 3.83 -2.25
CA PRO A 50 4.01 4.68 -3.44
C PRO A 50 4.94 4.12 -4.51
N ARG A 51 6.11 3.59 -4.14
CA ARG A 51 7.08 3.01 -5.10
C ARG A 51 6.49 1.84 -5.87
N VAL A 52 5.84 0.93 -5.15
CA VAL A 52 5.16 -0.23 -5.74
C VAL A 52 3.99 0.21 -6.61
N ALA A 53 3.23 1.23 -6.19
CA ALA A 53 2.15 1.78 -7.01
C ALA A 53 2.68 2.32 -8.35
N THR A 54 3.78 3.06 -8.32
CA THR A 54 4.42 3.62 -9.51
C THR A 54 4.99 2.53 -10.43
N SER A 55 5.64 1.52 -9.86
CA SER A 55 6.27 0.43 -10.62
C SER A 55 5.26 -0.55 -11.21
N SER A 56 4.28 -1.00 -10.41
CA SER A 56 3.24 -1.95 -10.87
C SER A 56 2.08 -1.28 -11.62
N GLY A 57 1.90 0.03 -11.44
CA GLY A 57 0.78 0.82 -11.95
C GLY A 57 -0.57 0.48 -11.31
N THR A 58 -0.54 -0.09 -10.10
CA THR A 58 -1.73 -0.25 -9.25
C THR A 58 -2.06 1.04 -8.51
N THR A 59 -3.26 1.13 -7.94
CA THR A 59 -3.61 2.28 -7.09
C THR A 59 -2.77 2.29 -5.82
N LEU A 60 -2.60 3.47 -5.22
CA LEU A 60 -1.91 3.61 -3.92
C LEU A 60 -2.58 2.78 -2.81
N GLY A 61 -3.89 2.56 -2.90
CA GLY A 61 -4.64 1.72 -1.95
C GLY A 61 -4.30 0.24 -2.08
N SER A 62 -4.30 -0.28 -3.32
CA SER A 62 -3.99 -1.68 -3.61
C SER A 62 -2.53 -2.00 -3.30
N SER A 63 -1.58 -1.17 -3.76
CA SER A 63 -0.15 -1.33 -3.44
C SER A 63 0.13 -1.35 -1.93
N ARG A 64 -0.46 -0.44 -1.14
CA ARG A 64 -0.34 -0.47 0.33
C ARG A 64 -0.90 -1.75 0.93
N ARG A 65 -2.02 -2.25 0.40
CA ARG A 65 -2.63 -3.49 0.87
C ARG A 65 -1.80 -4.72 0.53
N VAL A 66 -1.24 -4.77 -0.68
CA VAL A 66 -0.31 -5.82 -1.12
C VAL A 66 0.94 -5.84 -0.23
N VAL A 67 1.58 -4.68 -0.01
CA VAL A 67 2.73 -4.54 0.88
C VAL A 67 2.38 -4.99 2.30
N TYR A 68 1.22 -4.58 2.83
CA TYR A 68 0.75 -5.00 4.14
C TYR A 68 0.59 -6.53 4.25
N LEU A 69 -0.09 -7.17 3.28
CA LEU A 69 -0.32 -8.62 3.31
C LEU A 69 0.99 -9.41 3.19
N LEU A 70 1.91 -8.97 2.33
CA LEU A 70 3.25 -9.54 2.22
C LEU A 70 4.04 -9.41 3.52
N ALA A 71 4.02 -8.21 4.11
CA ALA A 71 4.71 -7.96 5.37
C ALA A 71 4.09 -8.78 6.52
N CYS A 72 2.77 -8.90 6.56
CA CYS A 72 2.03 -9.60 7.61
C CYS A 72 2.25 -11.12 7.56
N SER A 73 2.43 -11.68 6.36
CA SER A 73 2.84 -13.08 6.17
C SER A 73 4.19 -13.42 6.81
N GLY A 74 5.05 -12.43 7.07
CA GLY A 74 6.38 -12.62 7.66
C GLY A 74 7.37 -13.37 6.75
N GLN A 75 7.00 -13.61 5.51
CA GLN A 75 7.80 -14.41 4.58
C GLN A 75 8.68 -13.58 3.65
N ALA A 76 8.19 -12.38 3.36
CA ALA A 76 8.95 -11.37 2.68
C ALA A 76 9.97 -10.79 3.66
N SER A 77 11.22 -10.69 3.23
CA SER A 77 12.29 -9.99 3.94
C SER A 77 12.44 -8.58 3.38
N LYS A 78 13.10 -7.68 4.12
CA LYS A 78 13.42 -6.32 3.64
C LYS A 78 13.94 -6.27 2.20
N ASN A 79 14.74 -7.24 1.79
CA ASN A 79 15.38 -7.28 0.47
C ASN A 79 14.49 -7.86 -0.64
N THR A 80 13.48 -8.68 -0.28
CA THR A 80 12.62 -9.36 -1.27
C THR A 80 11.22 -8.77 -1.33
N LEU A 81 10.83 -7.97 -0.33
CA LEU A 81 9.48 -7.47 -0.18
C LEU A 81 9.08 -6.52 -1.30
N GLU A 82 9.98 -5.63 -1.75
CA GLU A 82 9.69 -4.70 -2.85
C GLU A 82 9.46 -5.43 -4.17
N ASP A 83 10.32 -6.40 -4.51
CA ASP A 83 10.19 -7.19 -5.73
C ASP A 83 8.92 -8.05 -5.71
N GLN A 84 8.62 -8.71 -4.59
CA GLN A 84 7.40 -9.50 -4.42
C GLN A 84 6.14 -8.63 -4.47
N ALA A 85 6.18 -7.43 -3.88
CA ALA A 85 5.06 -6.50 -3.92
C ALA A 85 4.84 -5.93 -5.32
N ASN A 86 5.92 -5.69 -6.08
CA ASN A 86 5.84 -5.30 -7.48
C ASN A 86 5.21 -6.42 -8.31
N LEU A 87 5.66 -7.66 -8.16
CA LEU A 87 5.08 -8.82 -8.84
C LEU A 87 3.59 -8.96 -8.51
N ALA A 88 3.21 -8.94 -7.23
CA ALA A 88 1.83 -9.03 -6.80
C ALA A 88 0.99 -7.88 -7.36
N GLY A 89 1.51 -6.65 -7.34
CA GLY A 89 0.85 -5.50 -7.95
C GLY A 89 0.64 -5.68 -9.47
N THR A 90 1.62 -6.23 -10.19
CA THR A 90 1.43 -6.51 -11.62
C THR A 90 0.37 -7.58 -11.88
N LEU A 91 0.23 -8.58 -10.99
CA LEU A 91 -0.83 -9.59 -11.07
C LEU A 91 -2.20 -8.97 -10.81
N VAL A 92 -2.34 -8.13 -9.77
CA VAL A 92 -3.59 -7.38 -9.50
C VAL A 92 -3.99 -6.57 -10.73
N ARG A 93 -3.04 -5.89 -11.36
CA ARG A 93 -3.35 -5.04 -12.53
C ARG A 93 -3.63 -5.84 -13.80
N ARG A 94 -2.78 -6.81 -14.14
CA ARG A 94 -2.86 -7.56 -15.42
C ARG A 94 -3.94 -8.62 -15.40
N GLN A 95 -4.06 -9.35 -14.30
CA GLN A 95 -4.99 -10.47 -14.17
C GLN A 95 -6.28 -10.06 -13.47
N ARG A 96 -6.40 -8.80 -13.02
CA ARG A 96 -7.54 -8.29 -12.22
C ARG A 96 -7.84 -9.15 -10.99
N LEU A 97 -6.81 -9.78 -10.44
CA LEU A 97 -6.93 -10.58 -9.24
C LEU A 97 -7.16 -9.68 -8.02
N PRO A 98 -7.95 -10.11 -7.03
CA PRO A 98 -8.03 -9.42 -5.76
C PRO A 98 -6.66 -9.44 -5.06
N ASP A 99 -6.38 -8.39 -4.28
CA ASP A 99 -5.05 -8.18 -3.66
C ASP A 99 -4.56 -9.41 -2.87
N ARG A 100 -5.46 -10.12 -2.18
CA ARG A 100 -5.13 -11.36 -1.43
C ARG A 100 -4.69 -12.49 -2.36
N GLU A 101 -5.40 -12.73 -3.45
CA GLU A 101 -5.07 -13.82 -4.39
C GLU A 101 -3.75 -13.54 -5.11
N ALA A 102 -3.53 -12.30 -5.50
CA ALA A 102 -2.26 -11.88 -6.10
C ALA A 102 -1.07 -12.10 -5.15
N VAL A 103 -1.23 -11.75 -3.87
CA VAL A 103 -0.19 -12.00 -2.86
C VAL A 103 0.00 -13.49 -2.62
N THR A 104 -1.06 -14.29 -2.52
CA THR A 104 -0.93 -15.75 -2.39
C THR A 104 -0.24 -16.36 -3.60
N ALA A 105 -0.53 -15.89 -4.82
CA ALA A 105 0.12 -16.38 -6.02
C ALA A 105 1.63 -16.11 -6.00
N VAL A 106 2.05 -14.94 -5.52
CA VAL A 106 3.48 -14.61 -5.35
C VAL A 106 4.13 -15.41 -4.23
N LEU A 107 3.44 -15.63 -3.11
CA LEU A 107 3.97 -16.41 -1.99
C LEU A 107 4.13 -17.90 -2.34
N VAL A 108 3.20 -18.45 -3.11
CA VAL A 108 3.26 -19.82 -3.64
C VAL A 108 4.36 -19.94 -4.70
N GLN A 109 4.49 -18.96 -5.61
CA GLN A 109 5.61 -18.92 -6.57
C GLN A 109 6.97 -18.77 -5.90
N GLY A 110 7.03 -18.07 -4.77
CA GLY A 110 8.25 -17.88 -3.98
C GLY A 110 8.64 -19.08 -3.10
N ALA A 111 7.86 -20.17 -3.12
CA ALA A 111 8.09 -21.41 -2.36
C ALA A 111 8.41 -21.21 -0.87
N LYS A 112 7.84 -20.15 -0.26
CA LYS A 112 7.92 -19.93 1.20
C LYS A 112 6.56 -20.02 1.88
N GLY A 113 5.42 -19.88 1.17
CA GLY A 113 4.16 -19.54 1.81
C GLY A 113 2.94 -20.34 1.42
N ASP A 114 2.34 -20.97 2.42
CA ASP A 114 0.97 -21.46 2.38
C ASP A 114 -0.01 -20.30 2.51
N ALA A 115 -1.16 -20.40 1.84
CA ALA A 115 -2.30 -19.48 1.99
C ALA A 115 -2.77 -19.36 3.47
N GLN A 116 -2.36 -20.30 4.32
CA GLN A 116 -2.55 -20.28 5.77
C GLN A 116 -1.89 -19.07 6.44
N SER A 117 -0.72 -18.61 5.94
CA SER A 117 0.04 -17.48 6.51
C SER A 117 -0.69 -16.13 6.38
N LEU A 118 -1.65 -16.02 5.44
CA LEU A 118 -2.51 -14.86 5.30
C LEU A 118 -3.77 -14.90 6.18
N LYS A 119 -4.11 -16.02 6.84
CA LYS A 119 -5.33 -16.12 7.67
C LYS A 119 -5.24 -15.33 8.96
N ASP A 120 -4.03 -15.12 9.47
CA ASP A 120 -3.75 -14.31 10.67
C ASP A 120 -3.56 -12.81 10.34
N CYS A 121 -3.97 -12.42 9.11
CA CYS A 121 -3.96 -11.11 8.48
C CYS A 121 -5.28 -10.88 7.70
#